data_AF-A0AAW1KPX7-F1
#
_entry.id   AF-A0AAW1KPX7-F1
#
_cell.length_a   1.000
_cell.length_b   1.000
_cell.length_c   1.000
_cell.angle_alpha   90.00
_cell.angle_beta   90.00
_cell.angle_gamma   90.00
#
_symmetry.space_group_name_H-M   'P 1'
#
loop_
_entity.id
_entity.type
_entity.pdbx_description
1 polymer ?
#
loop_
_entity_poly.entity_id
_entity_poly.type
_entity_poly.pdbx_seq_one_letter_code
_entity_poly.pdbx_strand_id
1 'polypeptide(L)'
;MQVVSITDDRSFLVANSREGQCHIIYCSDGFCRLTGYSRAEVMQRPASCEFLCGPLTSQQSVAALRDALNDSLEKHAELLYYKKDGKLKSPISC
;
A
#
# COMPACT_ATOMS: atom_id res chain seq x y z
N MET A 1 14.26 5.49 -4.19
CA MET A 1 12.90 5.29 -4.76
C MET A 1 12.51 3.86 -4.42
N GLN A 2 11.33 3.64 -3.87
CA GLN A 2 10.87 2.32 -3.41
C GLN A 2 9.61 1.92 -4.17
N VAL A 3 9.52 0.66 -4.57
CA VAL A 3 8.33 0.10 -5.24
C VAL A 3 7.61 -0.77 -4.23
N VAL A 4 6.29 -0.60 -4.11
CA VAL A 4 5.43 -1.48 -3.31
C VAL A 4 4.44 -2.13 -4.25
N SER A 5 4.51 -3.45 -4.34
CA SER A 5 3.55 -4.28 -5.08
C SER A 5 2.48 -4.77 -4.12
N ILE A 6 1.21 -4.60 -4.52
CA ILE A 6 0.04 -5.02 -3.73
C ILE A 6 -0.51 -6.36 -4.21
N THR A 7 -0.31 -6.74 -5.47
CA THR A 7 -0.65 -8.07 -6.00
C THR A 7 0.37 -8.44 -7.07
N ASP A 8 0.17 -9.59 -7.74
CA ASP A 8 0.80 -9.94 -9.02
C ASP A 8 0.92 -8.72 -9.96
N ASP A 9 2.03 -8.71 -10.74
CA ASP A 9 2.79 -7.66 -11.47
C ASP A 9 2.09 -6.39 -12.03
N ARG A 10 0.79 -6.23 -11.88
CA ARG A 10 -0.02 -5.15 -12.47
C ARG A 10 -0.53 -4.13 -11.47
N SER A 11 -0.38 -4.36 -10.17
CA SER A 11 -0.86 -3.45 -9.11
C SER A 11 0.26 -3.02 -8.17
N PHE A 12 0.89 -1.90 -8.49
CA PHE A 12 1.99 -1.33 -7.70
C PHE A 12 1.87 0.19 -7.51
N LEU A 13 2.64 0.69 -6.56
CA LEU A 13 2.92 2.11 -6.34
C LEU A 13 4.43 2.32 -6.21
N VAL A 14 4.83 3.58 -6.35
CA VAL A 14 6.20 4.02 -6.13
C VAL A 14 6.19 5.14 -5.10
N ALA A 15 7.10 5.04 -4.14
CA ALA A 15 7.34 6.07 -3.14
C ALA A 15 8.75 6.68 -3.26
N ASN A 16 8.87 7.92 -2.78
CA ASN A 16 10.19 8.47 -2.49
C ASN A 16 10.84 7.71 -1.32
N SER A 17 12.17 7.77 -1.23
CA SER A 17 12.93 7.26 -0.08
C SER A 17 13.47 8.48 0.65
N ARG A 18 12.68 9.00 1.58
CA ARG A 18 13.06 10.09 2.49
C ARG A 18 12.99 9.54 3.90
N GLU A 19 14.03 9.82 4.67
CA GLU A 19 14.13 9.39 6.06
C GLU A 19 12.88 9.84 6.85
N GLY A 20 12.24 8.88 7.52
CA GLY A 20 11.07 9.11 8.35
C GLY A 20 9.72 9.30 7.63
N GLN A 21 9.69 9.54 6.30
CA GLN A 21 8.43 9.78 5.58
C GLN A 21 8.47 9.40 4.09
N CYS A 22 8.20 8.11 3.79
CA CYS A 22 8.01 7.61 2.43
C CYS A 22 6.59 7.91 1.90
N HIS A 23 6.50 8.82 0.94
CA HIS A 23 5.26 9.25 0.30
C HIS A 23 5.14 8.72 -1.13
N ILE A 24 3.92 8.37 -1.52
CA ILE A 24 3.59 7.87 -2.85
C ILE A 24 3.75 9.00 -3.88
N ILE A 25 4.62 8.76 -4.86
CA ILE A 25 4.89 9.65 -5.99
C ILE A 25 4.33 9.12 -7.31
N TYR A 26 3.87 7.86 -7.34
CA TYR A 26 3.17 7.26 -8.47
C TYR A 26 2.34 6.06 -8.02
N CYS A 27 1.22 5.82 -8.69
CA CYS A 27 0.50 4.55 -8.60
C CYS A 27 0.02 4.09 -9.97
N SER A 28 0.07 2.78 -10.20
CA SER A 28 -0.41 2.13 -11.42
C SER A 28 -1.94 2.26 -11.58
N ASP A 29 -2.44 2.11 -12.80
CA ASP A 29 -3.90 2.02 -13.02
C ASP A 29 -4.49 0.75 -12.40
N GLY A 30 -3.70 -0.34 -12.31
CA GLY A 30 -4.10 -1.58 -11.64
C GLY A 30 -4.38 -1.35 -10.16
N PHE A 31 -3.50 -0.62 -9.46
CA PHE A 31 -3.71 -0.19 -8.08
C PHE A 31 -5.02 0.58 -7.91
N CYS A 32 -5.28 1.56 -8.78
CA CYS A 32 -6.49 2.39 -8.68
C CYS A 32 -7.76 1.55 -8.85
N ARG A 33 -7.79 0.66 -9.84
CA ARG A 33 -8.90 -0.28 -10.07
C ARG A 33 -9.08 -1.27 -8.92
N LEU A 34 -7.98 -1.78 -8.38
CA LEU A 34 -7.98 -2.76 -7.30
C LEU A 34 -8.56 -2.18 -6.02
N THR A 35 -8.09 -0.99 -5.62
CA THR A 35 -8.43 -0.33 -4.35
C THR A 35 -9.69 0.53 -4.43
N GLY A 36 -10.09 0.96 -5.62
CA GLY A 36 -11.22 1.88 -5.83
C GLY A 36 -10.88 3.35 -5.53
N TYR A 37 -9.62 3.66 -5.20
CA TYR A 37 -9.15 5.03 -5.03
C TYR A 37 -8.69 5.62 -6.37
N SER A 38 -9.01 6.89 -6.60
CA SER A 38 -8.45 7.62 -7.73
C SER A 38 -6.98 7.96 -7.48
N ARG A 39 -6.20 8.15 -8.56
CA ARG A 39 -4.79 8.55 -8.45
C ARG A 39 -4.63 9.81 -7.60
N ALA A 40 -5.48 10.82 -7.78
CA ALA A 40 -5.44 12.05 -6.99
C ALA A 40 -5.60 11.81 -5.48
N GLU A 41 -6.37 10.81 -5.07
CA GLU A 41 -6.54 10.45 -3.67
C GLU A 41 -5.36 9.65 -3.10
N VAL A 42 -4.61 8.95 -3.96
CA VAL A 42 -3.49 8.08 -3.55
C VAL A 42 -2.17 8.86 -3.45
N MET A 43 -1.96 9.82 -4.36
CA MET A 43 -0.72 10.59 -4.42
C MET A 43 -0.46 11.33 -3.11
N GLN A 44 0.82 11.43 -2.72
CA GLN A 44 1.27 12.09 -1.48
C GLN A 44 0.73 11.46 -0.18
N ARG A 45 0.12 10.27 -0.23
CA ARG A 45 -0.17 9.48 0.97
C ARG A 45 1.05 8.65 1.39
N PRO A 46 1.10 8.16 2.64
CA PRO A 46 2.15 7.24 3.09
C PRO A 46 2.20 5.95 2.27
N ALA A 47 3.39 5.47 1.97
CA ALA A 47 3.63 4.22 1.22
C ALA A 47 3.19 2.96 1.98
N SER A 48 3.01 3.05 3.30
CA SER A 48 2.41 2.01 4.16
C SER A 48 0.95 1.71 3.83
N CYS A 49 0.30 2.54 2.99
CA CYS A 49 -1.09 2.36 2.57
C CYS A 49 -2.09 2.25 3.71
N GLU A 50 -1.87 2.93 4.83
CA GLU A 50 -2.75 2.85 6.01
C GLU A 50 -4.19 3.30 5.74
N PHE A 51 -4.42 4.07 4.68
CA PHE A 51 -5.76 4.42 4.20
C PHE A 51 -6.55 3.24 3.59
N LEU A 52 -5.89 2.10 3.37
CA LEU A 52 -6.50 0.83 2.97
C LEU A 52 -6.71 -0.11 4.17
N CYS A 53 -6.25 0.24 5.37
CA CYS A 53 -6.47 -0.56 6.56
C CYS A 53 -7.94 -0.51 7.01
N GLY A 54 -8.39 -1.58 7.65
CA GLY A 54 -9.72 -1.68 8.24
C GLY A 54 -9.73 -2.57 9.49
N PRO A 55 -10.91 -2.97 9.99
CA PRO A 55 -11.06 -3.56 11.32
C PRO A 55 -10.28 -4.86 11.55
N LEU A 56 -10.04 -5.64 10.51
CA LEU A 56 -9.31 -6.92 10.60
C LEU A 56 -7.86 -6.81 10.11
N THR A 57 -7.39 -5.63 9.71
CA THR A 57 -5.99 -5.46 9.28
C THR A 57 -5.06 -5.63 10.48
N SER A 58 -4.10 -6.56 10.37
CA SER A 58 -3.08 -6.78 11.39
C SER A 58 -2.19 -5.54 11.54
N GLN A 59 -2.26 -4.89 12.70
CA GLN A 59 -1.38 -3.76 13.02
C GLN A 59 0.10 -4.17 13.06
N GLN A 60 0.38 -5.42 13.43
CA GLN A 60 1.73 -5.96 13.43
C GLN A 60 2.30 -6.05 12.00
N SER A 61 1.50 -6.51 11.04
CA SER A 61 1.92 -6.58 9.63
C SER A 61 2.15 -5.19 9.04
N VAL A 62 1.31 -4.21 9.39
CA VAL A 62 1.47 -2.81 8.95
C VAL A 62 2.74 -2.20 9.55
N ALA A 63 3.02 -2.42 10.84
CA ALA A 63 4.25 -1.96 11.48
C ALA A 63 5.47 -2.57 10.80
N ALA A 64 5.44 -3.87 10.55
CA ALA A 64 6.54 -4.59 9.89
C ALA A 64 6.80 -4.13 8.45
N LEU A 65 5.77 -3.63 7.73
CA LEU A 65 5.91 -2.98 6.43
C LEU A 65 6.51 -1.57 6.57
N ARG A 66 6.06 -0.78 7.56
CA ARG A 66 6.62 0.55 7.83
C ARG A 66 8.12 0.48 8.13
N ASP A 67 8.53 -0.47 8.96
CA ASP A 67 9.94 -0.66 9.32
C ASP A 67 10.77 -1.00 8.07
N ALA A 68 10.29 -1.92 7.22
CA ALA A 68 10.95 -2.25 5.97
C ALA A 68 11.07 -1.05 5.00
N LEU A 69 10.04 -0.22 4.91
CA LEU A 69 10.06 1.01 4.12
C LEU A 69 11.04 2.04 4.68
N ASN A 70 11.17 2.16 5.99
CA ASN A 70 12.11 3.08 6.64
C ASN A 70 13.56 2.63 6.46
N ASP A 71 13.80 1.33 6.61
CA ASP A 71 15.14 0.73 6.48
C ASP A 71 15.54 0.47 5.02
N SER A 72 14.66 0.77 4.06
CA SER A 72 14.83 0.50 2.62
C SER A 72 15.15 -0.97 2.33
N LEU A 73 14.48 -1.88 3.06
CA LEU A 73 14.62 -3.32 2.95
C LEU A 73 13.55 -3.91 2.04
N GLU A 74 13.96 -4.83 1.15
CA GLU A 74 13.02 -5.67 0.41
C GLU A 74 12.30 -6.60 1.39
N LYS A 75 10.97 -6.63 1.32
CA LYS A 75 10.14 -7.48 2.16
C LYS A 75 8.88 -7.92 1.44
N HIS A 76 8.59 -9.21 1.55
CA HIS A 76 7.29 -9.77 1.19
C HIS A 76 6.44 -9.91 2.46
N ALA A 77 5.20 -9.41 2.40
CA ALA A 77 4.27 -9.47 3.53
C ALA A 77 2.84 -9.55 3.00
N GLU A 78 2.04 -10.42 3.63
CA GLU A 78 0.60 -10.50 3.37
C GLU A 78 -0.13 -9.50 4.28
N LEU A 79 -0.87 -8.57 3.68
CA LEU A 79 -1.69 -7.60 4.41
C LEU A 79 -3.15 -7.69 3.97
N LEU A 80 -4.06 -7.60 4.95
CA LEU A 80 -5.48 -7.47 4.68
C LEU A 80 -5.84 -6.00 4.43
N TYR A 81 -6.12 -5.66 3.18
CA TYR A 81 -6.58 -4.32 2.79
C TYR A 81 -8.04 -4.27 2.33
N TYR A 82 -8.62 -3.08 2.44
CA TYR A 82 -10.02 -2.76 2.14
C TYR A 82 -10.12 -1.78 0.97
N LYS A 83 -11.12 -2.01 0.12
CA LYS A 83 -11.46 -1.08 -0.97
C LYS A 83 -12.20 0.15 -0.43
N LYS A 84 -12.10 1.27 -1.16
CA LYS A 84 -12.71 2.56 -0.80
C LYS A 84 -14.21 2.47 -0.49
N ASP A 85 -14.95 1.67 -1.24
CA ASP A 85 -16.40 1.51 -1.13
C ASP A 85 -16.83 0.54 -0.03
N GLY A 86 -15.90 0.05 0.79
CA GLY A 86 -16.18 -0.79 1.97
C GLY A 86 -16.76 -2.16 1.65
N LYS A 87 -17.00 -2.47 0.36
CA LYS A 87 -17.45 -3.79 -0.08
C LYS A 87 -16.28 -4.74 0.08
N LEU A 88 -16.34 -5.52 1.17
CA LEU A 88 -15.59 -6.75 1.44
C LEU A 88 -15.73 -7.72 0.27
N LYS A 89 -15.10 -7.43 -0.87
CA LYS A 89 -14.88 -8.37 -1.96
C LYS A 89 -13.48 -8.93 -1.75
N SER A 90 -13.40 -9.87 -0.80
CA SER A 90 -12.21 -10.61 -0.37
C SER A 90 -11.04 -9.73 0.11
N PRO A 91 -10.19 -10.25 1.02
CA PRO A 91 -8.85 -9.71 1.21
C PRO A 91 -8.16 -9.46 -0.13
N ILE A 92 -7.48 -8.33 -0.30
CA ILE A 92 -6.41 -8.27 -1.28
C ILE A 92 -5.28 -9.10 -0.67
N SER A 93 -5.22 -10.41 -0.98
CA SER A 93 -4.04 -11.21 -0.64
C SER A 93 -2.92 -10.69 -1.53
N CYS A 94 -2.00 -9.97 -0.90
CA CYS A 94 -0.78 -9.50 -1.53
C CYS A 94 0.21 -10.65 -1.61
#